data_AF-A0A382NFD6-F1
#
_entry.id   AF-A0A382NFD6-F1
#
_cell.length_a   1.000
_cell.length_b   1.000
_cell.length_c   1.000
_cell.angle_alpha   90.00
_cell.angle_beta   90.00
_cell.angle_gamma   90.00
#
_symmetry.space_group_name_H-M   'P 1'
#
loop_
_entity.id
_entity.type
_entity.pdbx_description
1 polymer ?
#
loop_
_entity_poly.entity_id
_entity_poly.type
_entity_poly.pdbx_seq_one_letter_code
_entity_poly.pdbx_strand_id
1 'polypeptide(L)' 'MSIDTEIIVETWQVLKEYIPEKDREKAGAHFINMLQDNGVERDVLDELCEADDILERAVIDVLDEEPWDDDDYENELED' A
#
# COMPACT_ATOMS: atom_id res chain seq x y z
N MET A 1 3.76 14.83 -14.73
CA MET A 1 2.60 13.97 -15.08
C MET A 1 2.04 13.54 -13.75
N SER A 2 0.77 13.84 -13.49
CA SER A 2 0.08 13.25 -12.34
C SER A 2 -0.47 11.91 -12.83
N ILE A 3 -0.10 10.83 -12.15
CA ILE A 3 -0.71 9.52 -12.34
C ILE A 3 -1.85 9.46 -11.33
N ASP A 4 -3.02 9.02 -11.76
CA ASP A 4 -4.19 8.91 -10.88
C ASP A 4 -3.94 7.83 -9.81
N THR A 5 -4.17 8.16 -8.55
CA THR A 5 -3.93 7.24 -7.41
C THR A 5 -4.72 5.95 -7.57
N GLU A 6 -5.98 6.03 -8.02
CA GLU A 6 -6.83 4.86 -8.29
C GLU A 6 -6.14 3.87 -9.24
N ILE A 7 -5.45 4.36 -10.28
CA ILE A 7 -4.74 3.50 -11.23
C ILE A 7 -3.57 2.79 -10.55
N ILE A 8 -2.88 3.44 -9.61
CA ILE A 8 -1.76 2.85 -8.87
C ILE A 8 -2.26 1.74 -7.94
N VAL A 9 -3.35 2.00 -7.22
CA VAL A 9 -4.02 1.02 -6.35
C VAL A 9 -4.49 -0.19 -7.15
N GLU A 10 -5.22 0.04 -8.25
CA GLU A 10 -5.69 -1.04 -9.13
C GLU A 10 -4.53 -1.85 -9.72
N THR A 11 -3.43 -1.18 -10.09
CA THR A 11 -2.23 -1.85 -10.59
C THR A 11 -1.65 -2.81 -9.56
N TRP A 12 -1.57 -2.42 -8.29
CA TRP A 12 -1.13 -3.33 -7.23
C TRP A 12 -2.08 -4.52 -7.07
N GLN A 13 -3.39 -4.28 -7.02
CA GLN A 13 -4.37 -5.36 -6.83
C GLN A 13 -4.27 -6.40 -7.96
N VAL A 14 -4.13 -5.96 -9.21
CA VAL A 14 -3.92 -6.87 -10.36
C VAL A 14 -2.60 -7.61 -10.23
N LEU A 15 -1.50 -6.94 -9.90
CA LEU A 15 -0.18 -7.59 -9.78
C LEU A 15 -0.16 -8.64 -8.66
N LYS A 16 -0.77 -8.35 -7.51
CA LYS A 16 -0.82 -9.22 -6.32
C LYS A 16 -1.45 -10.59 -6.62
N GLU A 17 -2.41 -10.66 -7.55
CA GLU A 17 -3.03 -11.92 -7.99
C GLU A 17 -2.01 -12.90 -8.62
N TYR A 18 -0.96 -12.38 -9.23
CA TYR A 18 0.08 -13.17 -9.90
C TYR A 18 1.33 -13.37 -9.06
N ILE A 19 1.44 -12.69 -7.92
CA ILE A 19 2.59 -12.81 -7.00
C ILE A 19 2.29 -13.91 -5.97
N PRO A 20 3.15 -14.93 -5.84
CA PRO A 20 3.03 -15.93 -4.79
C PRO A 20 3.00 -15.28 -3.41
N GLU A 21 2.14 -15.78 -2.51
CA GLU A 21 1.91 -15.17 -1.19
C GLU A 21 3.19 -14.88 -0.40
N LYS A 22 4.12 -15.85 -0.38
CA LYS A 22 5.45 -15.74 0.26
C LYS A 22 6.34 -14.61 -0.27
N ASP A 23 6.07 -14.11 -1.47
CA ASP A 23 6.88 -13.11 -2.16
C ASP A 23 6.19 -11.74 -2.16
N ARG A 24 4.93 -11.63 -1.69
CA ARG A 24 4.13 -10.40 -1.74
C ARG A 24 4.68 -9.28 -0.88
N GLU A 25 5.13 -9.58 0.34
CA GLU A 25 5.72 -8.56 1.23
C GLU A 25 6.94 -7.90 0.59
N LYS A 26 7.85 -8.71 0.05
CA LYS A 26 9.03 -8.20 -0.66
C LYS A 26 8.65 -7.40 -1.91
N ALA A 27 7.63 -7.85 -2.65
CA ALA A 27 7.14 -7.14 -3.83
C ALA A 27 6.50 -5.79 -3.45
N GLY A 28 5.72 -5.73 -2.37
CA GLY A 28 5.13 -4.50 -1.84
C GLY A 28 6.20 -3.48 -1.45
N ALA A 29 7.22 -3.91 -0.69
CA ALA A 29 8.35 -3.06 -0.34
C ALA A 29 9.07 -2.50 -1.58
N HIS A 30 9.30 -3.33 -2.60
CA HIS A 30 9.89 -2.86 -3.86
C HIS A 30 8.98 -1.90 -4.63
N PHE A 31 7.67 -2.12 -4.59
CA PHE A 31 6.69 -1.27 -5.26
C PHE A 31 6.66 0.12 -4.63
N ILE A 32 6.56 0.22 -3.30
CA ILE A 32 6.58 1.49 -2.57
C ILE A 32 7.88 2.26 -2.78
N ASN A 33 9.04 1.59 -2.66
CA ASN A 33 10.34 2.22 -2.95
C ASN A 33 10.39 2.78 -4.38
N MET A 34 9.90 2.03 -5.37
CA MET A 34 9.86 2.50 -6.76
C MET A 34 8.97 3.73 -6.93
N LEU A 35 7.80 3.77 -6.28
CA LEU A 35 6.92 4.94 -6.32
C LEU A 35 7.60 6.18 -5.70
N GLN A 36 8.23 6.01 -4.53
CA GLN A 36 8.97 7.08 -3.87
C GLN A 36 10.14 7.59 -4.73
N ASP A 37 10.95 6.69 -5.31
CA ASP A 37 12.07 7.03 -6.18
C ASP A 37 11.63 7.81 -7.43
N ASN A 38 10.39 7.61 -7.89
CA ASN A 38 9.78 8.32 -9.01
C ASN A 38 9.05 9.62 -8.60
N GLY A 39 9.11 9.99 -7.33
CA GLY A 39 8.54 11.23 -6.81
C GLY A 39 7.03 11.20 -6.65
N VAL A 40 6.44 10.03 -6.43
CA VAL A 40 5.03 9.92 -6.02
C VAL A 40 4.85 10.59 -4.66
N GLU A 41 3.80 11.39 -4.54
CA GLU A 41 3.52 12.20 -3.37
C GLU A 41 3.09 11.34 -2.18
N ARG A 42 3.32 11.85 -0.96
CA ARG A 42 3.02 11.13 0.28
C ARG A 42 1.54 10.75 0.40
N ASP A 43 0.64 11.67 0.05
CA ASP A 43 -0.81 11.45 0.09
C ASP A 43 -1.23 10.21 -0.72
N VAL A 44 -0.56 9.97 -1.86
CA VAL A 44 -0.80 8.80 -2.72
C VAL A 44 -0.31 7.51 -2.05
N LEU A 45 0.79 7.56 -1.29
CA LEU A 45 1.31 6.42 -0.53
C LEU A 45 0.39 6.10 0.66
N ASP A 46 -0.22 7.11 1.28
CA ASP A 46 -1.19 6.94 2.36
C ASP A 46 -2.47 6.28 1.85
N GLU A 47 -2.99 6.69 0.68
CA GLU A 47 -4.12 6.01 0.02
C GLU A 47 -3.80 4.52 -0.31
N LEU A 48 -2.53 4.20 -0.60
CA LEU A 48 -2.10 2.81 -0.82
C LEU A 48 -2.06 1.99 0.47
N CYS A 49 -1.78 2.60 1.62
CA CYS A 49 -1.88 1.95 2.92
C CYS A 49 -3.31 1.52 3.21
N GLU A 50 -4.26 2.45 3.05
CA GLU A 50 -5.69 2.20 3.30
C GLU A 50 -6.26 1.11 2.38
N ALA A 51 -5.68 0.93 1.20
CA ALA A 51 -6.15 -0.03 0.22
C ALA A 51 -5.62 -1.47 0.41
N ASP A 52 -4.52 -1.68 1.14
CA ASP A 52 -3.86 -2.98 1.24
C ASP A 52 -2.84 -3.12 2.40
N ASP A 53 -3.06 -4.09 3.30
CA ASP A 53 -2.19 -4.35 4.46
C ASP A 53 -0.71 -4.64 4.09
N ILE A 54 -0.44 -5.22 2.92
CA ILE A 54 0.95 -5.48 2.50
C ILE A 54 1.63 -4.17 2.12
N LEU A 55 0.90 -3.26 1.48
CA LEU A 55 1.40 -1.94 1.14
C LEU A 55 1.53 -1.06 2.39
N GLU A 56 0.59 -1.14 3.31
CA GLU A 56 0.67 -0.44 4.60
C GLU A 56 1.99 -0.76 5.31
N ARG A 57 2.27 -2.06 5.52
CA ARG A 57 3.53 -2.51 6.13
C ARG A 57 4.75 -2.05 5.35
N ALA A 58 4.67 -2.09 4.01
CA ALA A 58 5.76 -1.64 3.15
C ALA A 58 6.02 -0.13 3.27
N VAL A 59 4.97 0.69 3.39
CA VAL A 59 5.07 2.14 3.59
C VAL A 59 5.68 2.44 4.96
N ILE A 60 5.20 1.78 6.02
CA ILE A 60 5.76 1.85 7.37
C ILE A 60 7.27 1.53 7.37
N ASP A 61 7.65 0.41 6.76
CA ASP A 61 9.04 -0.05 6.70
C ASP A 61 9.94 0.90 5.89
N VAL A 62 9.44 1.42 4.76
CA VAL A 62 10.23 2.28 3.85
C VAL A 62 10.39 3.69 4.42
N LEU A 63 9.38 4.18 5.13
CA LEU A 63 9.30 5.58 5.57
C LEU A 63 9.67 5.73 7.05
N ASP A 64 9.95 4.61 7.74
CA ASP A 64 10.27 4.55 9.18
C ASP A 64 9.18 5.23 10.02
N GLU A 65 7.93 4.93 9.69
CA GLU A 65 6.75 5.50 10.34
C GLU A 65 6.14 4.54 11.36
N GLU A 66 5.34 5.07 12.28
CA GLU A 66 4.59 4.23 13.22
C GLU A 66 3.44 3.54 12.47
N PRO A 67 3.07 2.30 12.86
CA PRO A 67 1.91 1.62 12.29
C PRO A 67 0.65 2.47 12.41
N TRP A 68 -0.20 2.43 11.39
CA TRP A 68 -1.54 2.99 11.49
C TRP A 68 -2.31 2.12 12.49
N ASP A 69 -2.84 2.72 13.56
CA ASP A 69 -3.57 1.99 14.59
C ASP A 69 -4.95 1.61 14.02
N ASP A 70 -5.06 0.38 13.51
CA ASP A 70 -6.24 -0.21 12.81
C ASP A 70 -7.47 -0.42 13.72
N ASP A 71 -7.48 0.16 14.92
CA ASP A 71 -8.54 0.02 15.93
C ASP A 71 -9.80 0.90 15.63
N ASP A 72 -9.98 1.36 14.39
CA ASP A 72 -11.15 2.14 13.93
C ASP A 72 -12.00 1.41 12.85
N TYR A 73 -11.59 0.21 12.40
CA TYR A 73 -12.27 -0.55 11.34
C TYR A 73 -13.02 -1.83 11.80
N GLU A 74 -13.11 -2.11 13.11
CA GLU A 74 -13.90 -3.23 13.67
C GLU A 74 -15.24 -2.80 14.32
N ASN A 75 -16.02 -1.90 13.70
CA ASN A 75 -17.35 -1.55 14.24
C ASN A 75 -18.48 -1.36 13.21
N GLU A 76 -18.44 -2.02 12.05
CA GLU A 76 -19.59 -2.04 11.10
C GLU A 76 -19.92 -3.43 10.49
N LEU A 77 -19.60 -4.53 11.19
CA LEU A 77 -20.11 -5.88 10.84
C LEU A 77 -20.85 -6.55 12.01
N GLU A 78 -21.76 -5.83 12.66
CA GLU A 78 -22.89 -6.41 13.39
C GLU A 78 -24.17 -5.62 13.09
N ASP A 79 -24.95 -6.07 12.10
CA ASP A 79 -26.43 -6.20 12.15
C ASP A 79 -26.98 -7.00 10.95
#